data_AF-A0A7C4SE74-F1
#
_entry.id   AF-A0A7C4SE74-F1
#
_cell.length_a   1.000
_cell.length_b   1.000
_cell.length_c   1.000
_cell.angle_alpha   90.00
_cell.angle_beta   90.00
_cell.angle_gamma   90.00
#
_symmetry.space_group_name_H-M   'P 1'
#
loop_
_entity.id
_entity.type
_entity.pdbx_description
1 polymer ?
#
loop_
_entity_poly.entity_id
_entity_poly.type
_entity_poly.pdbx_seq_one_letter_code
_entity_poly.pdbx_strand_id
1 'polypeptide(L)'
;MGWDWPFRSWRWKPTVDISTWRATPAAPPSWSDCRFATPLPERSASMRRGDAAIVLKGCPDKRCCCRIFPIIAKMNGGSVNRRPQPMKSSAPQAQDTGGVQHLLWELARAYTEALRKTLGEKLVAVALFGSVARGEATPTSDIDLLVVVEDLPPGRFQRYAWLEAADRAVEPQVQALWQQGIPVEISVILKTPEEAMRITPLYLDLTEDARILYEREPLLSTVLERLRQRLRALGAQRKRQGAIRYWDLKPDFQPGEIIEL
;
A
#
# COMPACT_ATOMS: atom_id res chain seq x y z
N MET A 1 24.51 15.07 -40.58
CA MET A 1 25.73 15.15 -39.75
C MET A 1 25.34 15.94 -38.51
N GLY A 2 25.27 15.44 -37.29
CA GLY A 2 25.81 14.25 -36.64
C GLY A 2 26.02 14.72 -35.20
N TRP A 3 25.15 14.31 -34.27
CA TRP A 3 25.32 14.62 -32.85
C TRP A 3 25.75 13.32 -32.15
N ASP A 4 27.05 13.17 -32.01
CA ASP A 4 27.73 12.10 -31.29
C ASP A 4 27.43 12.18 -29.79
N TRP A 5 26.92 11.08 -29.24
CA TRP A 5 26.86 10.82 -27.81
C TRP A 5 27.92 9.78 -27.44
N PRO A 6 28.79 10.02 -26.44
CA PRO A 6 29.78 9.03 -26.03
C PRO A 6 29.14 7.95 -25.14
N PHE A 7 29.17 6.72 -25.62
CA PHE A 7 28.98 5.49 -24.83
C PHE A 7 30.02 5.43 -23.70
N ARG A 8 29.58 5.30 -22.45
CA ARG A 8 30.40 4.76 -21.35
C ARG A 8 29.66 3.59 -20.70
N SER A 9 30.13 2.39 -21.00
CA SER A 9 29.77 1.14 -20.36
C SER A 9 30.24 1.13 -18.90
N TRP A 10 29.31 0.98 -17.95
CA TRP A 10 29.64 0.59 -16.58
C TRP A 10 29.17 -0.85 -16.35
N ARG A 11 30.14 -1.75 -16.27
CA ARG A 11 29.99 -3.16 -15.92
C ARG A 11 30.13 -3.26 -14.40
N TRP A 12 29.04 -3.50 -13.68
CA TRP A 12 29.07 -3.77 -12.24
C TRP A 12 28.96 -5.29 -12.00
N LYS A 13 29.97 -5.88 -11.35
CA LYS A 13 29.88 -7.19 -10.68
C LYS A 13 30.03 -6.94 -9.18
N PRO A 14 29.21 -7.59 -8.34
CA PRO A 14 29.67 -7.92 -7.00
C PRO A 14 29.54 -9.43 -6.75
N THR A 15 30.67 -10.11 -6.61
CA THR A 15 30.78 -11.34 -5.82
C THR A 15 31.14 -10.94 -4.40
N VAL A 16 30.26 -11.22 -3.43
CA VAL A 16 30.54 -11.09 -2.00
C VAL A 16 30.75 -12.50 -1.45
N ASP A 17 31.95 -12.75 -0.92
CA ASP A 17 32.32 -13.97 -0.22
C ASP A 17 31.83 -13.89 1.24
N ILE A 18 30.99 -14.85 1.63
CA ILE A 18 30.31 -14.93 2.93
C ILE A 18 30.96 -15.94 3.90
N SER A 19 32.14 -16.47 3.56
CA SER A 19 32.81 -17.54 4.31
C SER A 19 33.31 -17.18 5.72
N THR A 20 33.24 -15.91 6.14
CA THR A 20 33.79 -15.43 7.42
C THR A 20 32.75 -15.02 8.48
N TRP A 21 31.45 -15.13 8.19
CA TRP A 21 30.42 -14.70 9.13
C TRP A 21 30.11 -15.80 10.15
N ARG A 22 30.69 -15.71 11.36
CA ARG A 22 30.25 -16.49 12.53
C ARG A 22 29.20 -15.71 13.31
N ALA A 23 28.00 -16.29 13.43
CA ALA A 23 26.97 -15.81 14.34
C ALA A 23 27.24 -16.30 15.78
N THR A 24 27.28 -15.39 16.75
CA THR A 24 27.17 -15.72 18.18
C THR A 24 25.73 -15.44 18.60
N PRO A 25 24.96 -16.43 19.10
CA PRO A 25 23.58 -16.17 19.52
C PRO A 25 23.58 -15.61 20.95
N ALA A 26 23.29 -14.31 21.10
CA ALA A 26 22.83 -13.76 22.37
C ALA A 26 21.29 -13.87 22.41
N ALA A 27 20.75 -14.50 23.45
CA ALA A 27 19.31 -14.65 23.66
C ALA A 27 18.62 -13.27 23.84
N PRO A 28 17.38 -13.08 23.33
CA PRO A 28 16.64 -11.83 23.55
C PRO A 28 16.15 -11.74 25.00
N PRO A 29 16.18 -10.54 25.63
CA PRO A 29 15.70 -10.36 27.00
C PRO A 29 14.16 -10.50 27.11
N SER A 30 13.70 -11.03 28.24
CA SER A 30 12.29 -11.24 28.58
C SER A 30 11.60 -9.97 29.12
N TRP A 31 10.28 -9.89 28.91
CA TRP A 31 9.42 -8.72 29.10
C TRP A 31 9.01 -8.44 30.56
N SER A 32 9.97 -8.31 31.49
CA SER A 32 9.66 -7.96 32.89
C SER A 32 10.32 -6.70 33.45
N ASP A 33 11.19 -5.99 32.69
CA ASP A 33 12.03 -4.91 33.25
C ASP A 33 11.80 -3.51 32.68
N CYS A 34 10.55 -3.11 32.42
CA CYS A 34 10.23 -1.71 32.11
C CYS A 34 9.77 -0.94 33.35
N ARG A 35 10.71 -0.54 34.21
CA ARG A 35 10.49 0.51 35.23
C ARG A 35 11.26 1.78 34.85
N PHE A 36 10.52 2.88 34.80
CA PHE A 36 10.92 4.29 34.94
C PHE A 36 12.23 4.75 34.25
N ALA A 37 12.09 5.57 33.21
CA ALA A 37 13.18 6.42 32.73
C ALA A 37 13.02 7.84 33.31
N THR A 38 13.82 8.17 34.32
CA THR A 38 14.13 9.54 34.75
C THR A 38 15.03 10.22 33.71
N PRO A 39 14.99 11.56 33.55
CA PRO A 39 15.83 12.26 32.58
C PRO A 39 17.24 12.50 33.14
N LEU A 40 18.26 12.32 32.30
CA LEU A 40 19.66 12.72 32.57
C LEU A 40 20.03 13.99 31.77
N PRO A 41 21.00 14.79 32.27
CA PRO A 41 21.09 16.23 32.02
C PRO A 41 21.96 16.63 30.82
N GLU A 42 21.80 17.90 30.42
CA GLU A 42 22.60 18.60 29.42
C GLU A 42 24.09 18.74 29.82
N ARG A 43 25.01 18.43 28.90
CA ARG A 43 25.99 19.36 28.27
C ARG A 43 27.16 18.65 27.56
N SER A 44 27.58 19.30 26.46
CA SER A 44 28.93 19.41 25.85
C SER A 44 29.67 18.18 25.30
N ALA A 45 29.86 18.14 23.97
CA ALA A 45 31.13 18.45 23.27
C ALA A 45 31.41 17.62 21.99
N SER A 46 31.82 18.32 20.94
CA SER A 46 32.47 17.89 19.69
C SER A 46 31.62 17.18 18.63
N MET A 47 31.24 17.96 17.61
CA MET A 47 30.53 17.52 16.40
C MET A 47 31.54 17.52 15.25
N ARG A 48 31.92 16.33 14.74
CA ARG A 48 32.63 16.19 13.47
C ARG A 48 31.61 16.06 12.33
N ARG A 49 31.88 16.72 11.20
CA ARG A 49 31.05 16.65 9.99
C ARG A 49 31.12 15.22 9.43
N GLY A 50 30.03 14.48 9.52
CA GLY A 50 29.93 13.10 9.02
C GLY A 50 28.68 12.34 9.49
N ASP A 51 28.13 12.70 10.65
CA ASP A 51 27.01 11.97 11.24
C ASP A 51 25.67 12.65 10.98
N ALA A 52 25.05 12.37 9.84
CA ALA A 52 23.61 12.53 9.70
C ALA A 52 22.91 11.32 10.34
N ALA A 53 23.05 11.18 11.66
CA ALA A 53 22.12 10.36 12.43
C ALA A 53 20.78 11.11 12.43
N ILE A 54 19.81 10.65 11.63
CA ILE A 54 18.42 11.02 11.84
C ILE A 54 18.03 10.43 13.19
N VAL A 55 18.19 11.24 14.24
CA VAL A 55 17.61 10.99 15.54
C VAL A 55 16.10 11.12 15.34
N LEU A 56 15.44 10.00 15.09
CA LEU A 56 14.00 9.89 15.27
C LEU A 56 13.74 10.11 16.75
N LYS A 57 13.46 11.36 17.15
CA LYS A 57 12.80 11.65 18.42
C LYS A 57 11.59 10.73 18.48
N GLY A 58 11.57 9.86 19.48
CA GLY A 58 10.58 8.81 19.63
C GLY A 58 9.17 9.35 19.45
N CYS A 59 8.41 8.69 18.57
CA CYS A 59 6.97 8.87 18.51
C CYS A 59 6.41 8.46 19.89
N PRO A 60 5.74 9.36 20.63
CA PRO A 60 5.36 9.11 22.01
C PRO A 60 4.19 8.12 22.15
N ASP A 61 3.59 7.66 21.05
CA ASP A 61 2.47 6.73 21.07
C ASP A 61 2.80 5.43 20.31
N LYS A 62 2.91 4.33 21.06
CA LYS A 62 3.13 2.97 20.53
C LYS A 62 1.95 2.45 19.67
N ARG A 63 0.89 3.25 19.49
CA ARG A 63 -0.34 2.91 18.75
C ARG A 63 -0.39 3.39 17.30
N CYS A 64 0.59 4.19 16.85
CA CYS A 64 0.71 4.64 15.45
C CYS A 64 1.31 3.58 14.48
N CYS A 65 1.56 2.35 14.95
CA CYS A 65 2.45 1.39 14.28
C CYS A 65 1.88 0.68 13.03
N CYS A 66 0.57 0.72 12.75
CA CYS A 66 -0.02 -0.21 11.78
C CYS A 66 0.49 -0.09 10.33
N ARG A 67 0.92 1.09 9.85
CA ARG A 67 1.40 1.25 8.46
C ARG A 67 2.91 1.40 8.27
N ILE A 68 3.64 1.88 9.29
CA ILE A 68 5.09 2.15 9.19
C ILE A 68 5.91 0.88 9.48
N PHE A 69 5.45 0.03 10.39
CA PHE A 69 6.17 -1.18 10.81
C PHE A 69 6.41 -2.21 9.68
N PRO A 70 5.47 -2.51 8.75
CA PRO A 70 5.73 -3.47 7.69
C PRO A 70 6.78 -2.99 6.66
N ILE A 71 7.00 -1.68 6.52
CA ILE A 71 8.01 -1.12 5.59
C ILE A 71 9.42 -1.26 6.19
N ILE A 72 9.60 -1.04 7.51
CA ILE A 72 10.89 -1.20 8.19
C ILE A 72 11.29 -2.68 8.33
N ALA A 73 10.34 -3.58 8.62
CA ALA A 73 10.63 -5.01 8.79
C ALA A 73 11.14 -5.68 7.50
N LYS A 74 10.68 -5.22 6.33
CA LYS A 74 11.05 -5.78 5.02
C LYS A 74 12.50 -5.48 4.62
N MET A 75 13.15 -4.47 5.22
CA MET A 75 14.53 -4.07 4.93
C MET A 75 15.59 -4.84 5.74
N ASN A 76 15.23 -5.44 6.88
CA ASN A 76 16.19 -6.11 7.78
C ASN A 76 16.15 -7.65 7.72
N GLY A 77 15.54 -8.25 6.68
CA GLY A 77 15.49 -9.71 6.51
C GLY A 77 14.75 -10.48 7.61
N GLY A 78 14.02 -9.77 8.50
CA GLY A 78 13.24 -10.38 9.58
C GLY A 78 11.81 -10.69 9.13
N SER A 79 11.43 -11.96 9.20
CA SER A 79 10.02 -12.35 9.12
C SER A 79 9.30 -11.86 10.38
N VAL A 80 8.50 -10.80 10.26
CA VAL A 80 7.55 -10.39 11.30
C VAL A 80 6.18 -10.90 10.88
N ASN A 81 5.94 -12.18 11.11
CA ASN A 81 4.59 -12.71 11.13
C ASN A 81 3.92 -12.26 12.44
N ARG A 82 3.41 -11.03 12.47
CA ARG A 82 2.55 -10.53 13.56
C ARG A 82 1.18 -10.15 13.01
N ARG A 83 0.50 -11.12 12.42
CA ARG A 83 -0.95 -11.19 12.60
C ARG A 83 -1.19 -11.50 14.09
N PRO A 84 -2.08 -10.80 14.80
CA PRO A 84 -2.61 -11.32 16.05
C PRO A 84 -3.06 -12.75 15.79
N GLN A 85 -2.54 -13.73 16.54
CA GLN A 85 -3.08 -15.06 16.40
C GLN A 85 -4.56 -15.00 16.81
N PRO A 86 -5.48 -15.54 16.00
CA PRO A 86 -6.88 -15.57 16.39
C PRO A 86 -6.94 -16.30 17.73
N MET A 87 -7.45 -15.62 18.76
CA MET A 87 -7.92 -16.35 19.94
C MET A 87 -8.90 -17.39 19.40
N LYS A 88 -8.76 -18.64 19.84
CA LYS A 88 -9.62 -19.75 19.41
C LYS A 88 -11.07 -19.46 19.82
N SER A 89 -11.79 -18.67 19.04
CA SER A 89 -13.23 -18.71 18.95
C SER A 89 -13.55 -19.60 17.75
N SER A 90 -14.45 -20.56 17.98
CA SER A 90 -15.07 -21.38 16.95
C SER A 90 -15.28 -20.61 15.65
N ALA A 91 -14.91 -21.21 14.52
CA ALA A 91 -15.11 -20.65 13.19
C ALA A 91 -16.49 -19.99 13.09
N PRO A 92 -16.60 -18.73 12.64
CA PRO A 92 -17.90 -18.15 12.39
C PRO A 92 -18.60 -19.05 11.36
N GLN A 93 -19.79 -19.52 11.71
CA GLN A 93 -20.65 -20.25 10.79
C GLN A 93 -20.82 -19.40 9.53
N ALA A 94 -20.76 -20.05 8.36
CA ALA A 94 -20.87 -19.45 7.05
C ALA A 94 -22.24 -18.78 6.85
N GLN A 95 -22.43 -17.59 7.42
CA GLN A 95 -23.71 -16.88 7.36
C GLN A 95 -23.42 -15.36 7.29
N ASP A 96 -23.88 -14.79 6.16
CA ASP A 96 -23.92 -13.37 5.77
C ASP A 96 -22.69 -12.75 5.09
N THR A 97 -22.34 -13.25 3.90
CA THR A 97 -21.43 -12.57 2.96
C THR A 97 -21.96 -11.19 2.54
N GLY A 98 -23.29 -11.01 2.52
CA GLY A 98 -23.92 -9.72 2.19
C GLY A 98 -23.65 -8.65 3.25
N GLY A 99 -23.72 -9.03 4.53
CA GLY A 99 -23.39 -8.18 5.67
C GLY A 99 -21.93 -7.74 5.68
N VAL A 100 -20.98 -8.68 5.54
CA VAL A 100 -19.55 -8.35 5.49
C VAL A 100 -19.23 -7.44 4.31
N GLN A 101 -19.75 -7.75 3.12
CA GLN A 101 -19.58 -6.93 1.93
C GLN A 101 -20.08 -5.50 2.15
N HIS A 102 -21.25 -5.33 2.78
CA HIS A 102 -21.81 -4.02 3.09
C HIS A 102 -20.96 -3.26 4.12
N LEU A 103 -20.51 -3.92 5.19
CA LEU A 103 -19.68 -3.32 6.23
C LEU A 103 -18.35 -2.80 5.68
N LEU A 104 -17.66 -3.59 4.85
CA LEU A 104 -16.40 -3.20 4.23
C LEU A 104 -16.58 -2.06 3.22
N TRP A 105 -17.69 -2.06 2.48
CA TRP A 105 -18.05 -0.97 1.57
C TRP A 105 -18.29 0.34 2.34
N GLU A 106 -19.06 0.31 3.43
CA GLU A 106 -19.32 1.49 4.24
C GLU A 106 -18.06 2.00 4.94
N LEU A 107 -17.16 1.11 5.37
CA LEU A 107 -15.84 1.52 5.89
C LEU A 107 -15.00 2.22 4.79
N ALA A 108 -15.00 1.71 3.56
CA ALA A 108 -14.30 2.35 2.44
C ALA A 108 -14.85 3.75 2.14
N ARG A 109 -16.17 3.94 2.21
CA ARG A 109 -16.82 5.25 2.07
C ARG A 109 -16.50 6.18 3.23
N ALA A 110 -16.55 5.69 4.46
CA ALA A 110 -16.18 6.46 5.65
C ALA A 110 -14.73 6.94 5.58
N TYR A 111 -13.83 6.07 5.12
CA TYR A 111 -12.43 6.42 4.92
C TYR A 111 -12.24 7.44 3.80
N THR A 112 -12.98 7.31 2.69
CA THR A 112 -12.97 8.31 1.61
C THR A 112 -13.40 9.69 2.13
N GLU A 113 -14.45 9.75 2.94
CA GLU A 113 -14.90 11.01 3.54
C GLU A 113 -13.90 11.56 4.56
N ALA A 114 -13.24 10.70 5.33
CA ALA A 114 -12.14 11.10 6.21
C ALA A 114 -10.98 11.73 5.41
N LEU A 115 -10.58 11.10 4.30
CA LEU A 115 -9.56 11.64 3.40
C LEU A 115 -9.96 13.00 2.83
N ARG A 116 -11.22 13.18 2.41
CA ARG A 116 -11.72 14.47 1.92
C ARG A 116 -11.58 15.56 2.95
N LYS A 117 -11.93 15.27 4.21
CA LYS A 117 -11.82 16.24 5.32
C LYS A 117 -10.37 16.58 5.66
N THR A 118 -9.46 15.61 5.61
CA THR A 118 -8.08 15.81 6.06
C THR A 118 -7.17 16.37 4.98
N LEU A 119 -7.38 15.97 3.73
CA LEU A 119 -6.57 16.40 2.58
C LEU A 119 -7.18 17.60 1.83
N GLY A 120 -8.48 17.83 2.00
CA GLY A 120 -9.20 18.95 1.39
C GLY A 120 -9.01 18.98 -0.12
N GLU A 121 -8.68 20.15 -0.64
CA GLU A 121 -8.41 20.37 -2.07
C GLU A 121 -7.24 19.55 -2.62
N LYS A 122 -6.35 19.02 -1.79
CA LYS A 122 -5.27 18.18 -2.33
C LYS A 122 -5.77 16.80 -2.79
N LEU A 123 -6.93 16.35 -2.32
CA LEU A 123 -7.49 15.08 -2.74
C LEU A 123 -8.15 15.22 -4.12
N VAL A 124 -7.61 14.49 -5.09
CA VAL A 124 -8.08 14.53 -6.47
C VAL A 124 -9.09 13.43 -6.74
N ALA A 125 -8.77 12.18 -6.37
CA ALA A 125 -9.64 11.04 -6.62
C ALA A 125 -9.41 9.90 -5.61
N VAL A 126 -10.46 9.11 -5.39
CA VAL A 126 -10.42 7.86 -4.63
C VAL A 126 -11.20 6.80 -5.40
N ALA A 127 -10.55 5.69 -5.71
CA ALA A 127 -11.18 4.53 -6.31
C ALA A 127 -11.00 3.30 -5.43
N LEU A 128 -12.10 2.61 -5.17
CA LEU A 128 -12.13 1.29 -4.56
C LEU A 128 -11.94 0.23 -5.61
N PHE A 129 -11.08 -0.74 -5.34
CA PHE A 129 -10.87 -1.90 -6.20
C PHE A 129 -10.78 -3.18 -5.36
N GLY A 130 -10.38 -4.29 -5.98
CA GLY A 130 -10.23 -5.57 -5.29
C GLY A 130 -11.57 -6.26 -5.02
N SER A 131 -11.58 -7.18 -4.04
CA SER A 131 -12.75 -8.04 -3.76
C SER A 131 -13.97 -7.23 -3.32
N VAL A 132 -13.78 -6.18 -2.53
CA VAL A 132 -14.87 -5.32 -2.06
C VAL A 132 -15.52 -4.59 -3.23
N ALA A 133 -14.76 -4.08 -4.21
CA ALA A 133 -15.33 -3.44 -5.39
C ALA A 133 -16.11 -4.42 -6.29
N ARG A 134 -15.68 -5.69 -6.32
CA ARG A 134 -16.31 -6.78 -7.10
C ARG A 134 -17.56 -7.38 -6.45
N GLY A 135 -17.85 -7.09 -5.18
CA GLY A 135 -18.92 -7.77 -4.46
C GLY A 135 -18.56 -9.19 -3.99
N GLU A 136 -17.27 -9.52 -3.97
CA GLU A 136 -16.74 -10.84 -3.64
C GLU A 136 -16.03 -10.83 -2.28
N ALA A 137 -16.32 -9.86 -1.40
CA ALA A 137 -15.61 -9.74 -0.13
C ALA A 137 -15.92 -10.88 0.84
N THR A 138 -14.88 -11.31 1.52
CA THR A 138 -14.89 -12.33 2.58
C THR A 138 -14.56 -11.68 3.93
N PRO A 139 -14.80 -12.36 5.07
CA PRO A 139 -14.41 -11.84 6.38
C PRO A 139 -12.91 -11.53 6.54
N THR A 140 -12.06 -12.07 5.66
CA THR A 140 -10.62 -11.84 5.64
C THR A 140 -10.20 -10.94 4.48
N SER A 141 -11.14 -10.27 3.80
CA SER A 141 -10.82 -9.35 2.72
C SER A 141 -10.35 -8.00 3.27
N ASP A 142 -9.36 -7.45 2.59
CA ASP A 142 -8.88 -6.09 2.81
C ASP A 142 -9.70 -5.09 1.98
N ILE A 143 -9.59 -3.81 2.32
CA ILE A 143 -10.14 -2.69 1.55
C ILE A 143 -9.01 -2.09 0.72
N ASP A 144 -9.06 -2.28 -0.59
CA ASP A 144 -8.04 -1.78 -1.52
C ASP A 144 -8.47 -0.45 -2.17
N LEU A 145 -7.71 0.61 -1.91
CA LEU A 145 -7.98 1.96 -2.41
C LEU A 145 -6.82 2.51 -3.24
N LEU A 146 -7.14 3.07 -4.39
CA LEU A 146 -6.25 3.94 -5.15
C LEU A 146 -6.63 5.38 -4.82
N VAL A 147 -5.71 6.13 -4.22
CA VAL A 147 -5.92 7.50 -3.79
C VAL A 147 -4.96 8.40 -4.56
N VAL A 148 -5.52 9.38 -5.27
CA VAL A 148 -4.79 10.37 -6.05
C VAL A 148 -4.77 11.69 -5.28
N VAL A 149 -3.57 12.19 -4.97
CA VAL A 149 -3.36 13.39 -4.15
C VAL A 149 -2.31 14.29 -4.80
N GLU A 150 -2.57 15.58 -4.84
CA GLU A 150 -1.61 16.61 -5.28
C GLU A 150 -0.45 16.77 -4.28
N ASP A 151 0.71 17.17 -4.79
CA ASP A 151 1.93 17.47 -4.01
C ASP A 151 2.45 16.34 -3.11
N LEU A 152 2.20 15.07 -3.45
CA LEU A 152 2.73 13.98 -2.62
C LEU A 152 4.27 14.02 -2.59
N PRO A 153 4.89 13.93 -1.40
CA PRO A 153 6.33 13.89 -1.28
C PRO A 153 6.90 12.63 -1.97
N PRO A 154 8.14 12.63 -2.48
CA PRO A 154 8.71 11.46 -3.16
C PRO A 154 8.96 10.28 -2.20
N GLY A 155 9.13 10.53 -0.90
CA GLY A 155 9.42 9.50 0.09
C GLY A 155 8.18 8.71 0.51
N ARG A 156 8.23 7.37 0.36
CA ARG A 156 7.12 6.47 0.73
C ARG A 156 6.58 6.73 2.13
N PHE A 157 7.43 6.79 3.15
CA PHE A 157 6.99 7.05 4.53
C PHE A 157 6.31 8.41 4.70
N GLN A 158 6.84 9.44 4.03
CA GLN A 158 6.27 10.78 4.09
C GLN A 158 4.90 10.83 3.43
N ARG A 159 4.68 10.07 2.35
CA ARG A 159 3.36 9.93 1.71
C ARG A 159 2.34 9.33 2.67
N TYR A 160 2.68 8.23 3.34
CA TYR A 160 1.74 7.57 4.25
C TYR A 160 1.43 8.39 5.51
N ALA A 161 2.34 9.27 5.95
CA ALA A 161 2.06 10.18 7.06
C ALA A 161 0.85 11.10 6.78
N TRP A 162 0.56 11.40 5.51
CA TRP A 162 -0.60 12.22 5.13
C TRP A 162 -1.94 11.50 5.37
N LEU A 163 -1.92 10.18 5.56
CA LEU A 163 -3.12 9.39 5.83
C LEU A 163 -3.43 9.26 7.32
N GLU A 164 -2.51 9.65 8.21
CA GLU A 164 -2.63 9.39 9.65
C GLU A 164 -3.91 9.96 10.26
N ALA A 165 -4.30 11.17 9.86
CA ALA A 165 -5.52 11.81 10.35
C ALA A 165 -6.78 11.07 9.88
N ALA A 166 -6.80 10.58 8.64
CA ALA A 166 -7.91 9.80 8.11
C ALA A 166 -7.98 8.41 8.75
N ASP A 167 -6.82 7.78 8.99
CA ASP A 167 -6.70 6.50 9.69
C ASP A 167 -7.29 6.60 11.09
N ARG A 168 -6.87 7.63 11.84
CA ARG A 168 -7.38 7.88 13.20
C ARG A 168 -8.90 8.13 13.22
N ALA A 169 -9.45 8.75 12.18
CA ALA A 169 -10.87 9.05 12.10
C ALA A 169 -11.74 7.80 11.89
N VAL A 170 -11.22 6.74 11.26
CA VAL A 170 -11.94 5.48 11.03
C VAL A 170 -11.52 4.35 11.97
N GLU A 171 -10.49 4.56 12.79
CA GLU A 171 -9.99 3.59 13.75
C GLU A 171 -11.09 2.97 14.63
N PRO A 172 -12.08 3.73 15.16
CA PRO A 172 -13.17 3.12 15.93
C PRO A 172 -13.99 2.09 15.14
N GLN A 173 -14.26 2.36 13.86
CA GLN A 173 -14.99 1.47 12.96
C GLN A 173 -14.17 0.21 12.65
N VAL A 174 -12.87 0.37 12.41
CA VAL A 174 -11.94 -0.75 12.20
C VAL A 174 -11.90 -1.65 13.43
N GLN A 175 -11.75 -1.07 14.62
CA GLN A 175 -11.73 -1.82 15.88
C GLN A 175 -13.06 -2.54 16.16
N ALA A 176 -14.19 -1.92 15.84
CA ALA A 176 -15.49 -2.56 15.97
C ALA A 176 -15.61 -3.80 15.08
N LEU A 177 -15.12 -3.74 13.83
CA LEU A 177 -15.10 -4.88 12.92
C LEU A 177 -14.15 -5.99 13.42
N TRP A 178 -12.99 -5.62 13.97
CA TRP A 178 -12.06 -6.58 14.55
C TRP A 178 -12.68 -7.34 15.73
N GLN A 179 -13.43 -6.65 16.59
CA GLN A 179 -14.17 -7.27 17.70
C GLN A 179 -15.27 -8.23 17.23
N GLN A 180 -15.78 -8.04 16.01
CA GLN A 180 -16.73 -8.94 15.35
C GLN A 180 -16.04 -10.09 14.58
N GLY A 181 -14.72 -10.21 14.68
CA GLY A 181 -13.96 -11.26 13.99
C GLY A 181 -13.67 -10.98 12.53
N ILE A 182 -13.78 -9.73 12.08
CA ILE A 182 -13.44 -9.26 10.73
C ILE A 182 -12.14 -8.45 10.81
N PRO A 183 -10.96 -9.08 10.65
CA PRO A 183 -9.66 -8.42 10.78
C PRO A 183 -9.32 -7.59 9.53
N VAL A 184 -10.13 -6.58 9.21
CA VAL A 184 -9.97 -5.73 8.02
C VAL A 184 -8.69 -4.88 8.08
N GLU A 185 -7.99 -4.77 6.95
CA GLU A 185 -6.95 -3.77 6.69
C GLU A 185 -7.37 -2.82 5.56
N ILE A 186 -7.05 -1.52 5.69
CA ILE A 186 -7.24 -0.54 4.61
C ILE A 186 -5.90 -0.35 3.88
N SER A 187 -5.80 -0.96 2.71
CA SER A 187 -4.64 -0.95 1.81
C SER A 187 -4.75 0.21 0.83
N VAL A 188 -3.88 1.23 0.97
CA VAL A 188 -3.90 2.42 0.13
C VAL A 188 -2.69 2.47 -0.80
N ILE A 189 -2.94 2.61 -2.10
CA ILE A 189 -1.96 2.98 -3.12
C ILE A 189 -2.09 4.49 -3.34
N LEU A 190 -1.03 5.23 -3.03
CA LEU A 190 -0.96 6.68 -3.24
C LEU A 190 -0.27 7.02 -4.56
N LYS A 191 -0.92 7.86 -5.36
CA LYS A 191 -0.37 8.41 -6.60
C LYS A 191 -0.53 9.94 -6.66
N THR A 192 0.41 10.62 -7.29
CA THR A 192 0.16 11.97 -7.80
C THR A 192 -0.73 11.92 -9.05
N PRO A 193 -1.34 13.04 -9.48
CA PRO A 193 -2.04 13.10 -10.76
C PRO A 193 -1.19 12.59 -11.94
N GLU A 194 0.08 12.98 -12.00
CA GLU A 194 1.01 12.57 -13.06
C GLU A 194 1.32 11.07 -13.01
N GLU A 195 1.46 10.51 -11.80
CA GLU A 195 1.65 9.07 -11.61
C GLU A 195 0.39 8.26 -11.93
N ALA A 196 -0.79 8.85 -11.75
CA ALA A 196 -2.08 8.23 -12.07
C ALA A 196 -2.36 8.21 -13.58
N MET A 197 -1.80 9.17 -14.32
CA MET A 197 -1.85 9.16 -15.79
C MET A 197 -0.97 8.07 -16.42
N ARG A 198 0.01 7.54 -15.68
CA ARG A 198 0.89 6.45 -16.14
C ARG A 198 0.25 5.10 -15.85
N ILE A 199 -0.26 4.48 -16.91
CA ILE A 199 -0.89 3.16 -16.87
C ILE A 199 0.12 2.13 -16.36
N THR A 200 -0.25 1.41 -15.31
CA THR A 200 0.48 0.24 -14.79
C THR A 200 -0.39 -1.01 -14.94
N PRO A 201 0.16 -2.23 -14.84
CA PRO A 201 -0.63 -3.45 -14.98
C PRO A 201 -1.88 -3.52 -14.08
N LEU A 202 -1.85 -2.88 -12.91
CA LEU A 202 -3.02 -2.75 -12.02
C LEU A 202 -4.22 -2.13 -12.73
N TYR A 203 -4.01 -1.17 -13.63
CA TYR A 203 -5.08 -0.43 -14.29
C TYR A 203 -5.96 -1.31 -15.18
N LEU A 204 -5.42 -2.45 -15.65
CA LEU A 204 -6.19 -3.44 -16.40
C LEU A 204 -7.35 -3.99 -15.55
N ASP A 205 -7.10 -4.29 -14.27
CA ASP A 205 -8.18 -4.76 -13.40
C ASP A 205 -9.08 -3.59 -12.94
N LEU A 206 -8.52 -2.40 -12.78
CA LEU A 206 -9.29 -1.20 -12.46
C LEU A 206 -10.30 -0.84 -13.57
N THR A 207 -10.03 -1.15 -14.84
CA THR A 207 -11.01 -0.85 -15.89
C THR A 207 -12.31 -1.60 -15.71
N GLU A 208 -12.26 -2.82 -15.17
CA GLU A 208 -13.45 -3.66 -14.97
C GLU A 208 -14.06 -3.49 -13.59
N ASP A 209 -13.22 -3.47 -12.56
CA ASP A 209 -13.68 -3.67 -11.19
C ASP A 209 -13.77 -2.36 -10.39
N ALA A 210 -13.08 -1.29 -10.80
CA ALA A 210 -12.95 -0.10 -9.95
C ALA A 210 -14.28 0.65 -9.78
N ARG A 211 -14.50 1.12 -8.55
CA ARG A 211 -15.60 2.00 -8.16
C ARG A 211 -15.03 3.34 -7.72
N ILE A 212 -15.30 4.40 -8.49
CA ILE A 212 -14.91 5.76 -8.12
C ILE A 212 -15.78 6.19 -6.94
N LEU A 213 -15.18 6.32 -5.75
CA LEU A 213 -15.85 6.76 -4.54
C LEU A 213 -15.84 8.29 -4.40
N TYR A 214 -14.82 8.93 -4.96
CA TYR A 214 -14.69 10.38 -5.02
C TYR A 214 -13.80 10.76 -6.19
N GLU A 215 -14.12 11.88 -6.84
CA GLU A 215 -13.28 12.51 -7.85
C GLU A 215 -13.67 13.98 -7.93
N ARG A 216 -12.71 14.90 -7.72
CA ARG A 216 -12.96 16.35 -7.79
C ARG A 216 -13.22 16.79 -9.22
N GLU A 217 -12.35 16.34 -10.12
CA GLU A 217 -12.43 16.57 -11.57
C GLU A 217 -12.11 15.27 -12.31
N PRO A 218 -12.73 15.00 -13.48
CA PRO A 218 -12.54 13.74 -14.21
C PRO A 218 -11.08 13.48 -14.62
N LEU A 219 -10.35 12.68 -13.84
CA LEU A 219 -8.96 12.31 -14.10
C LEU A 219 -8.83 10.80 -14.21
N LEU A 220 -9.11 10.09 -13.13
CA LEU A 220 -9.00 8.64 -13.08
C LEU A 220 -10.10 7.99 -13.91
N SER A 221 -11.33 8.51 -13.86
CA SER A 221 -12.41 8.05 -14.75
C SER A 221 -12.05 8.18 -16.23
N THR A 222 -11.48 9.32 -16.61
CA THR A 222 -10.99 9.59 -17.98
C THR A 222 -9.86 8.65 -18.39
N VAL A 223 -8.88 8.43 -17.51
CA VAL A 223 -7.74 7.51 -17.77
C VAL A 223 -8.24 6.08 -17.95
N LEU A 224 -9.13 5.61 -17.07
CA LEU A 224 -9.70 4.26 -17.15
C LEU A 224 -10.54 4.09 -18.42
N GLU A 225 -11.30 5.11 -18.84
CA GLU A 225 -12.11 5.02 -20.04
C GLU A 225 -11.26 4.96 -21.31
N ARG A 226 -10.19 5.75 -21.40
CA ARG A 226 -9.22 5.65 -22.52
C ARG A 226 -8.61 4.27 -22.60
N LEU A 227 -8.21 3.70 -21.46
CA LEU A 227 -7.68 2.35 -21.41
C LEU A 227 -8.73 1.31 -21.83
N ARG A 228 -10.00 1.43 -21.39
CA ARG A 228 -11.09 0.56 -21.85
C ARG A 228 -11.24 0.58 -23.36
N GLN A 229 -11.22 1.77 -23.96
CA GLN A 229 -11.33 1.91 -25.42
C GLN A 229 -10.16 1.23 -26.14
N ARG A 230 -8.94 1.39 -25.60
CA ARG A 230 -7.74 0.74 -26.16
C ARG A 230 -7.81 -0.77 -26.06
N LEU A 231 -8.21 -1.30 -24.90
CA LEU A 231 -8.40 -2.74 -24.68
C LEU A 231 -9.46 -3.32 -25.62
N ARG A 232 -10.58 -2.62 -25.82
CA ARG A 232 -11.61 -3.03 -26.80
C ARG A 232 -11.07 -3.03 -28.23
N ALA A 233 -10.30 -2.01 -28.62
CA ALA A 233 -9.71 -1.93 -29.96
C ALA A 233 -8.68 -3.04 -30.23
N LEU A 234 -7.95 -3.48 -29.21
CA LEU A 234 -7.02 -4.61 -29.29
C LEU A 234 -7.72 -5.99 -29.23
N GLY A 235 -9.03 -6.03 -29.01
CA GLY A 235 -9.75 -7.27 -28.77
C GLY A 235 -9.32 -7.97 -27.48
N ALA A 236 -8.83 -7.20 -26.50
CA ALA A 236 -8.31 -7.75 -25.25
C ALA A 236 -9.40 -8.51 -24.48
N GLN A 237 -9.02 -9.65 -23.90
CA GLN A 237 -9.93 -10.54 -23.19
C GLN A 237 -9.43 -10.79 -21.77
N ARG A 238 -10.31 -10.59 -20.78
CA ARG A 238 -10.07 -11.05 -19.41
C ARG A 238 -10.41 -12.53 -19.32
N LYS A 239 -9.40 -13.38 -19.10
CA LYS A 239 -9.55 -14.84 -19.00
C LYS A 239 -9.39 -15.29 -17.55
N ARG A 240 -10.08 -16.38 -17.20
CA ARG A 240 -9.97 -17.04 -15.90
C ARG A 240 -9.66 -18.52 -16.11
N GLN A 241 -8.59 -19.00 -15.47
CA GLN A 241 -8.19 -20.39 -15.48
C GLN A 241 -8.04 -20.88 -14.03
N GLY A 242 -9.05 -21.63 -13.55
CA GLY A 242 -9.15 -21.99 -12.15
C GLY A 242 -9.25 -20.74 -11.26
N ALA A 243 -8.32 -20.61 -10.32
CA ALA A 243 -8.20 -19.43 -9.44
C ALA A 243 -7.45 -18.25 -10.09
N ILE A 244 -6.76 -18.46 -11.21
CA ILE A 244 -5.92 -17.45 -11.85
C ILE A 244 -6.78 -16.60 -12.80
N ARG A 245 -6.64 -15.28 -12.71
CA ARG A 245 -7.21 -14.31 -13.66
C ARG A 245 -6.05 -13.65 -14.41
N TYR A 246 -6.15 -13.54 -15.72
CA TYR A 246 -5.14 -12.87 -16.54
C TYR A 246 -5.78 -12.15 -17.73
N TRP A 247 -5.07 -11.17 -18.26
CA TRP A 247 -5.46 -10.44 -19.46
C TRP A 247 -4.72 -10.99 -20.66
N ASP A 248 -5.47 -11.43 -21.66
CA ASP A 248 -5.00 -11.67 -23.01
C ASP A 248 -5.18 -10.38 -23.80
N LEU A 249 -4.12 -9.56 -23.87
CA LEU A 249 -4.21 -8.18 -24.37
C LEU A 249 -4.45 -8.10 -25.88
N LYS A 250 -4.00 -9.09 -26.64
CA LYS A 250 -4.16 -9.17 -28.08
C LYS A 250 -4.19 -10.65 -28.51
N PRO A 251 -5.38 -11.27 -28.59
CA PRO A 251 -5.49 -12.71 -28.90
C PRO A 251 -4.94 -13.10 -30.28
N ASP A 252 -4.87 -12.15 -31.22
CA ASP A 252 -4.32 -12.29 -32.56
C ASP A 252 -2.86 -11.80 -32.69
N PHE A 253 -2.14 -11.70 -31.57
CA PHE A 253 -0.77 -11.20 -31.53
C PHE A 253 0.17 -11.93 -32.48
N GLN A 254 0.92 -11.17 -33.27
CA GLN A 254 1.97 -11.69 -34.14
C GLN A 254 3.37 -11.44 -33.54
N PRO A 255 4.30 -12.41 -33.61
CA PRO A 255 5.67 -12.22 -33.11
C PRO A 255 6.35 -10.99 -33.74
N GLY A 256 6.84 -10.10 -32.88
CA GLY A 256 7.49 -8.84 -33.31
C GLY A 256 6.59 -7.60 -33.21
N GLU A 257 5.29 -7.76 -32.95
CA GLU A 257 4.41 -6.63 -32.67
C GLU A 257 4.71 -6.02 -31.29
N ILE A 258 4.59 -4.69 -31.19
CA ILE A 258 4.68 -3.94 -29.93
C ILE A 258 3.25 -3.60 -29.50
N ILE A 259 2.87 -4.01 -28.29
CA ILE A 259 1.57 -3.66 -27.70
C ILE A 259 1.75 -2.36 -26.91
N GLU A 260 1.08 -1.31 -27.37
CA GLU A 260 1.02 -0.01 -26.69
C GLU A 260 -0.37 0.20 -26.08
N LEU A 261 -0.40 0.49 -24.77
CA LEU A 261 -1.60 0.71 -23.96
C LEU A 261 -1.77 2.19 -23.60
#